data_AF-A0A942IKV8-F1
#
_entry.id   AF-A0A942IKV8-F1
#
_cell.length_a   1.000
_cell.length_b   1.000
_cell.length_c   1.000
_cell.angle_alpha   90.00
_cell.angle_beta   90.00
_cell.angle_gamma   90.00
#
_symmetry.space_group_name_H-M   'P 1'
#
loop_
_entity.id
_entity.type
_entity.pdbx_description
1 polymer ?
#
loop_
_entity_poly.entity_id
_entity_poly.type
_entity_poly.pdbx_seq_one_letter_code
_entity_poly.pdbx_strand_id
1 'polypeptide(L)'
;MHELTDKQLYEAIHYARSHDEQAGKAILERFQVNQAAFAQTIFSVFPSVIADLDQSMAHLFMDLCFDVIAVYEHAFGKVADQRIVGNQWFEEKARQYDQALNEPIGQAKPNDSTYDTEEEHQKKLVNFLHAAIDQQPCDSVAAVRLAKTMIFTAVQLFDALYDATVEHQNQSIH
;
A
#
# COMPACT_ATOMS: atom_id res chain seq x y z
N MET A 1 14.31 -3.28 -6.05
CA MET A 1 13.84 -4.26 -5.04
C MET A 1 13.56 -5.60 -5.73
N HIS A 2 13.44 -6.72 -5.01
CA HIS A 2 13.09 -8.04 -5.60
C HIS A 2 11.67 -8.49 -5.20
N GLU A 3 11.02 -9.31 -6.04
CA GLU A 3 9.72 -9.91 -5.72
C GLU A 3 9.84 -10.92 -4.57
N LEU A 4 8.94 -10.83 -3.58
CA LEU A 4 8.94 -11.76 -2.44
C LEU A 4 8.63 -13.18 -2.91
N THR A 5 9.48 -14.13 -2.52
CA THR A 5 9.16 -15.56 -2.65
C THR A 5 7.98 -15.94 -1.74
N ASP A 6 7.33 -17.07 -2.00
CA ASP A 6 6.20 -17.52 -1.17
C ASP A 6 6.59 -17.66 0.30
N LYS A 7 7.80 -18.13 0.56
CA LYS A 7 8.34 -18.26 1.90
C LYS A 7 8.54 -16.89 2.57
N GLN A 8 9.18 -15.94 1.87
CA GLN A 8 9.40 -14.59 2.42
C GLN A 8 8.08 -13.86 2.68
N LEU A 9 7.12 -13.98 1.76
CA LEU A 9 5.80 -13.39 1.93
C LEU A 9 5.07 -14.00 3.12
N TYR A 10 5.09 -15.33 3.27
CA TYR A 10 4.48 -16.02 4.40
C TYR A 10 5.12 -15.60 5.73
N GLU A 11 6.45 -15.57 5.81
CA GLU A 11 7.18 -15.14 7.00
C GLU A 11 6.88 -13.68 7.35
N ALA A 12 6.82 -12.79 6.35
CA ALA A 12 6.54 -11.38 6.55
C ALA A 12 5.08 -11.11 6.98
N ILE A 13 4.10 -11.83 6.43
CA ILE A 13 2.69 -11.74 6.86
C ILE A 13 2.54 -12.28 8.28
N HIS A 14 3.17 -13.42 8.58
CA HIS A 14 3.15 -13.97 9.93
C HIS A 14 3.81 -13.02 10.92
N TYR A 15 4.93 -12.39 10.53
CA TYR A 15 5.57 -11.33 11.30
C TYR A 15 4.59 -10.19 11.58
N ALA A 16 3.96 -9.60 10.55
CA ALA A 16 3.00 -8.50 10.70
C ALA A 16 1.88 -8.81 11.70
N ARG A 17 1.35 -10.04 11.66
CA ARG A 17 0.24 -10.50 12.50
C ARG A 17 0.65 -10.97 13.90
N SER A 18 1.94 -11.12 14.15
CA SER A 18 2.47 -11.58 15.44
C SER A 18 2.69 -10.46 16.46
N HIS A 19 2.52 -9.20 16.04
CA HIS A 19 2.83 -8.05 16.87
C HIS A 19 1.75 -7.81 17.91
N ASP A 20 2.20 -7.54 19.12
CA ASP A 20 1.33 -6.92 20.12
C ASP A 20 1.08 -5.45 19.78
N GLU A 21 0.13 -4.86 20.49
CA GLU A 21 -0.29 -3.47 20.29
C GLU A 21 0.89 -2.48 20.40
N GLN A 22 1.85 -2.73 21.30
CA GLN A 22 2.98 -1.83 21.50
C GLN A 22 3.96 -1.90 20.34
N ALA A 23 4.29 -3.10 19.87
CA ALA A 23 5.14 -3.33 18.71
C ALA A 23 4.51 -2.76 17.44
N GLY A 24 3.20 -2.99 17.24
CA GLY A 24 2.46 -2.41 16.10
C GLY A 24 2.45 -0.88 16.13
N LYS A 25 2.21 -0.29 17.30
CA LYS A 25 2.26 1.17 17.48
C LYS A 25 3.64 1.74 17.16
N ALA A 26 4.72 1.08 17.57
CA ALA A 26 6.07 1.52 17.29
C ALA A 26 6.44 1.47 15.79
N ILE A 27 5.85 0.54 15.03
CA ILE A 27 5.98 0.52 13.56
C ILE A 27 5.26 1.71 12.96
N LEU A 28 3.99 1.92 13.34
CA LEU A 28 3.17 3.02 12.83
C LEU A 28 3.78 4.39 13.13
N GLU A 29 4.20 4.61 14.38
CA GLU A 29 4.82 5.88 14.79
C GLU A 29 6.07 6.18 13.98
N ARG A 30 6.93 5.18 13.76
CA ARG A 30 8.13 5.36 12.94
C ARG A 30 7.78 5.67 11.48
N PHE A 31 6.83 4.94 10.91
CA PHE A 31 6.38 5.18 9.55
C PHE A 31 5.81 6.60 9.40
N GLN A 32 4.98 7.04 10.35
CA GLN A 32 4.42 8.39 10.38
C GLN A 32 5.48 9.49 10.50
N VAL A 33 6.50 9.28 11.34
CA VAL A 33 7.61 10.23 11.48
C VAL A 33 8.44 10.32 10.20
N ASN A 34 8.72 9.17 9.58
CA ASN A 34 9.59 9.11 8.42
C ASN A 34 8.87 9.49 7.11
N GLN A 35 7.56 9.27 7.01
CA GLN A 35 6.76 9.39 5.79
C GLN A 35 5.38 10.00 6.09
N ALA A 36 5.34 11.18 6.72
CA ALA A 36 4.11 11.80 7.22
C ALA A 36 3.04 12.00 6.15
N ALA A 37 3.42 12.47 4.95
CA ALA A 37 2.50 12.66 3.83
C ALA A 37 1.93 11.32 3.34
N PHE A 38 2.75 10.26 3.34
CA PHE A 38 2.29 8.93 2.96
C PHE A 38 1.28 8.39 3.97
N ALA A 39 1.65 8.47 5.25
CA ALA A 39 0.81 7.99 6.33
C ALA A 39 -0.55 8.70 6.33
N GLN A 40 -0.57 10.02 6.11
CA GLN A 40 -1.82 10.78 5.97
C GLN A 40 -2.67 10.28 4.79
N THR A 41 -2.04 9.93 3.68
CA THR A 41 -2.75 9.42 2.49
C THR A 41 -3.41 8.07 2.79
N ILE A 42 -2.66 7.08 3.29
CA ILE A 42 -3.16 5.72 3.46
C ILE A 42 -3.99 5.50 4.73
N PHE A 43 -3.80 6.31 5.78
CA PHE A 43 -4.55 6.18 7.04
C PHE A 43 -5.63 7.24 7.24
N SER A 44 -5.80 8.19 6.32
CA SER A 44 -6.87 9.17 6.42
C SER A 44 -7.58 9.43 5.10
N VAL A 45 -6.85 9.77 4.04
CA VAL A 45 -7.49 10.12 2.75
C VAL A 45 -8.16 8.90 2.14
N PHE A 46 -7.43 7.82 1.88
CA PHE A 46 -7.99 6.61 1.25
C PHE A 46 -9.13 5.98 2.07
N PRO A 47 -8.98 5.75 3.39
CA PRO A 47 -10.06 5.21 4.20
C PRO A 47 -11.30 6.10 4.19
N SER A 48 -11.15 7.44 4.16
CA SER A 48 -12.31 8.34 4.16
C SER A 48 -13.19 8.17 2.91
N VAL A 49 -12.58 8.03 1.74
CA VAL A 49 -13.30 7.83 0.47
C VAL A 49 -13.95 6.44 0.43
N ILE A 50 -13.31 5.42 1.02
CA ILE A 50 -13.92 4.08 1.15
C ILE A 50 -15.09 4.13 2.13
N ALA A 51 -14.96 4.86 3.25
CA ALA A 51 -15.98 4.96 4.29
C ALA A 51 -17.29 5.61 3.80
N ASP A 52 -17.21 6.47 2.79
CA ASP A 52 -18.40 7.01 2.11
C ASP A 52 -19.26 5.92 1.44
N LEU A 53 -18.65 4.76 1.12
CA LEU A 53 -19.31 3.61 0.50
C LEU A 53 -19.57 2.47 1.50
N ASP A 54 -18.58 2.14 2.34
CA ASP A 54 -18.70 1.14 3.39
C ASP A 54 -17.63 1.34 4.49
N GLN A 55 -18.09 1.56 5.73
CA GLN A 55 -17.21 1.82 6.87
C GLN A 55 -16.38 0.59 7.29
N SER A 56 -16.94 -0.62 7.20
CA SER A 56 -16.24 -1.83 7.60
C SER A 56 -15.09 -2.14 6.66
N MET A 57 -15.29 -1.91 5.36
CA MET A 57 -14.27 -2.01 4.33
C MET A 57 -13.15 -0.99 4.54
N ALA A 58 -13.48 0.23 4.95
CA ALA A 58 -12.48 1.25 5.28
C ALA A 58 -11.61 0.84 6.48
N HIS A 59 -12.20 0.22 7.51
CA HIS A 59 -11.45 -0.32 8.65
C HIS A 59 -10.52 -1.45 8.23
N LEU A 60 -11.02 -2.44 7.47
CA LEU A 60 -10.18 -3.50 6.94
C LEU A 60 -9.04 -2.95 6.08
N PHE A 61 -9.31 -1.96 5.24
CA PHE A 61 -8.29 -1.33 4.42
C PHE A 61 -7.14 -0.74 5.26
N MET A 62 -7.44 -0.11 6.40
CA MET A 62 -6.41 0.40 7.31
C MET A 62 -5.58 -0.73 7.93
N ASP A 63 -6.22 -1.84 8.33
CA ASP A 63 -5.53 -3.02 8.86
C ASP A 63 -4.59 -3.62 7.81
N LEU A 64 -5.04 -3.70 6.56
CA LEU A 64 -4.23 -4.18 5.44
C LEU A 64 -3.08 -3.23 5.10
N CYS A 65 -3.25 -1.91 5.25
CA CYS A 65 -2.14 -0.96 5.11
C CYS A 65 -1.08 -1.17 6.18
N PHE A 66 -1.47 -1.52 7.41
CA PHE A 66 -0.52 -1.91 8.44
C PHE A 66 0.23 -3.20 8.07
N ASP A 67 -0.48 -4.23 7.60
CA ASP A 67 0.15 -5.47 7.12
C ASP A 67 1.20 -5.17 6.03
N VAL A 68 0.90 -4.27 5.09
CA VAL A 68 1.85 -3.82 4.06
C VAL A 68 3.08 -3.17 4.69
N ILE A 69 2.93 -2.18 5.58
CA ILE A 69 4.08 -1.52 6.23
C ILE A 69 4.97 -2.54 6.93
N ALA A 70 4.38 -3.44 7.71
CA ALA A 70 5.12 -4.44 8.47
C ALA A 70 5.83 -5.44 7.55
N VAL A 71 5.19 -5.87 6.45
CA VAL A 71 5.79 -6.76 5.45
C VAL A 71 7.01 -6.11 4.79
N TYR A 72 6.89 -4.86 4.34
CA TYR A 72 8.02 -4.16 3.70
C TYR A 72 9.14 -3.90 4.69
N GLU A 73 8.84 -3.47 5.91
CA GLU A 73 9.87 -3.27 6.93
C GLU A 73 10.62 -4.56 7.29
N HIS A 74 9.91 -5.69 7.33
CA HIS A 74 10.51 -6.99 7.60
C HIS A 74 11.40 -7.47 6.46
N ALA A 75 10.91 -7.37 5.22
CA ALA A 75 11.58 -7.96 4.06
C ALA A 75 12.70 -7.09 3.49
N PHE A 76 12.56 -5.76 3.53
CA PHE A 76 13.46 -4.81 2.87
C PHE A 76 14.12 -3.84 3.85
N GLY A 77 13.77 -3.91 5.14
CA GLY A 77 14.31 -3.05 6.18
C GLY A 77 13.48 -1.79 6.40
N LYS A 78 13.91 -0.97 7.36
CA LYS A 78 13.15 0.23 7.79
C LYS A 78 13.07 1.26 6.66
N VAL A 79 11.89 1.88 6.54
CA VAL A 79 11.66 2.96 5.58
C VAL A 79 12.63 4.12 5.82
N ALA A 80 13.21 4.64 4.74
CA ALA A 80 14.06 5.83 4.81
C ALA A 80 13.23 7.08 5.14
N ASP A 81 13.92 8.10 5.64
CA ASP A 81 13.33 9.40 5.93
C ASP A 81 12.91 10.09 4.62
N GLN A 82 11.72 10.69 4.57
CA GLN A 82 11.19 11.44 3.43
C GLN A 82 12.16 12.52 2.93
N ARG A 83 13.01 13.08 3.82
CA ARG A 83 14.05 14.05 3.46
C ARG A 83 15.14 13.48 2.56
N ILE A 84 15.32 12.16 2.54
CA ILE A 84 16.30 11.44 1.70
C ILE A 84 15.71 11.16 0.32
N VAL A 85 14.43 10.81 0.25
CA VAL A 85 13.74 10.43 -0.99
C VAL A 85 13.25 11.66 -1.79
N GLY A 86 13.14 12.83 -1.14
CA GLY A 86 12.66 14.08 -1.74
C GLY A 86 11.12 14.14 -1.83
N ASN A 87 10.53 15.30 -2.13
CA ASN A 87 9.07 15.42 -2.26
C ASN A 87 8.55 15.19 -3.69
N GLN A 88 9.44 15.25 -4.68
CA GLN A 88 9.07 15.18 -6.11
C GLN A 88 8.44 13.84 -6.49
N TRP A 89 8.85 12.74 -5.87
CA TRP A 89 8.25 11.42 -6.12
C TRP A 89 6.80 11.36 -5.63
N PHE A 90 6.52 11.98 -4.49
CA PHE A 90 5.20 12.01 -3.87
C PHE A 90 4.23 12.81 -4.72
N GLU A 91 4.70 13.94 -5.25
CA GLU A 91 3.94 14.82 -6.13
C GLU A 91 3.60 14.15 -7.47
N GLU A 92 4.55 13.41 -8.06
CA GLU A 92 4.32 12.69 -9.32
C GLU A 92 3.27 11.58 -9.14
N LYS A 93 3.37 10.83 -8.04
CA LYS A 93 2.40 9.78 -7.75
C LYS A 93 1.03 10.34 -7.37
N ALA A 94 0.96 11.39 -6.54
CA ALA A 94 -0.30 12.08 -6.23
C ALA A 94 -1.03 12.54 -7.50
N ARG A 95 -0.29 13.04 -8.51
CA ARG A 95 -0.84 13.42 -9.81
C ARG A 95 -1.43 12.24 -10.59
N GLN A 96 -0.81 11.06 -10.51
CA GLN A 96 -1.35 9.83 -11.12
C GLN A 96 -2.65 9.38 -10.44
N TYR A 97 -2.77 9.57 -9.11
CA TYR A 97 -4.01 9.28 -8.38
C TYR A 97 -5.16 10.23 -8.72
N ASP A 98 -4.88 11.54 -8.83
CA ASP A 98 -5.90 12.52 -9.24
C ASP A 98 -6.48 12.17 -10.62
N GLN A 99 -5.70 11.56 -11.51
CA GLN A 99 -6.19 11.09 -12.80
C GLN A 99 -7.06 9.84 -12.67
N ALA A 100 -6.63 8.85 -11.88
CA ALA A 100 -7.38 7.60 -11.68
C ALA A 100 -8.70 7.77 -10.91
N LEU A 101 -8.76 8.71 -9.96
CA LEU A 101 -9.97 9.02 -9.18
C LEU A 101 -11.01 9.83 -9.97
N ASN A 102 -10.58 10.58 -10.98
CA ASN A 102 -11.46 11.39 -11.83
C ASN A 102 -11.95 10.64 -13.07
N GLU A 103 -11.51 9.41 -13.32
CA GLU A 103 -12.11 8.57 -14.35
C GLU A 103 -13.53 8.13 -13.93
N PRO A 104 -14.54 8.28 -14.80
CA PRO A 104 -15.92 8.02 -14.44
C PRO A 104 -16.12 6.56 -14.03
N ILE A 105 -16.49 6.37 -12.76
CA ILE A 105 -16.73 5.12 -11.99
C ILE A 105 -17.70 4.12 -12.68
N GLY A 106 -18.29 4.49 -13.82
CA GLY A 106 -19.41 3.81 -14.48
C GLY A 106 -19.11 2.88 -15.66
N GLN A 107 -17.86 2.60 -16.05
CA GLN A 107 -17.60 1.76 -17.26
C GLN A 107 -16.57 0.63 -17.14
N ALA A 108 -16.04 0.33 -15.96
CA ALA A 108 -15.19 -0.86 -15.80
C ALA A 108 -16.06 -2.12 -15.61
N LYS A 109 -16.06 -2.99 -16.62
CA LYS A 109 -16.66 -4.34 -16.51
C LYS A 109 -16.00 -5.11 -15.34
N PRO A 110 -16.72 -6.01 -14.66
CA PRO A 110 -16.24 -6.64 -13.42
C PRO A 110 -15.06 -7.61 -13.58
N ASN A 111 -14.57 -7.81 -14.81
CA ASN A 111 -13.69 -8.93 -15.16
C ASN A 111 -12.50 -8.55 -16.06
N ASP A 112 -12.28 -7.26 -16.34
CA ASP A 112 -11.21 -6.85 -17.25
C ASP A 112 -9.94 -6.49 -16.46
N SER A 113 -8.86 -7.16 -16.86
CA SER A 113 -7.47 -7.06 -16.45
C SER A 113 -6.89 -5.66 -16.62
N THR A 114 -7.47 -4.68 -15.96
CA THR A 114 -7.06 -3.26 -16.04
C THR A 114 -5.78 -2.99 -15.23
N TYR A 115 -5.19 -4.04 -14.65
CA TYR A 115 -3.93 -4.00 -13.89
C TYR A 115 -2.76 -4.66 -14.64
N ASP A 116 -2.98 -5.20 -15.84
CA ASP A 116 -1.92 -5.79 -16.69
C ASP A 116 -1.07 -4.71 -17.41
N THR A 117 -0.56 -3.75 -16.66
CA THR A 117 0.51 -2.86 -17.13
C THR A 117 1.83 -3.29 -16.52
N GLU A 118 2.75 -3.61 -17.43
CA GLU A 118 4.16 -3.94 -17.33
C GLU A 118 4.81 -3.64 -15.96
N GLU A 119 5.35 -4.70 -15.34
CA GLU A 119 6.11 -4.73 -14.09
C GLU A 119 5.34 -4.42 -12.79
N GLU A 120 4.20 -5.08 -12.55
CA GLU A 120 3.68 -5.16 -11.16
C GLU A 120 4.70 -5.88 -10.27
N HIS A 121 5.37 -5.14 -9.40
CA HIS A 121 6.15 -5.70 -8.31
C HIS A 121 5.21 -6.20 -7.20
N GLN A 122 5.63 -7.27 -6.51
CA GLN A 122 4.88 -7.90 -5.41
C GLN A 122 3.47 -8.43 -5.74
N LYS A 123 3.26 -8.99 -6.95
CA LYS A 123 1.97 -9.59 -7.37
C LYS A 123 1.35 -10.52 -6.33
N LYS A 124 2.17 -11.34 -5.68
CA LYS A 124 1.71 -12.29 -4.66
C LYS A 124 1.16 -11.60 -3.41
N LEU A 125 1.78 -10.51 -2.97
CA LEU A 125 1.28 -9.69 -1.87
C LEU A 125 -0.04 -9.03 -2.26
N VAL A 126 -0.12 -8.44 -3.46
CA VAL A 126 -1.37 -7.84 -3.97
C VAL A 126 -2.51 -8.87 -3.99
N ASN A 127 -2.25 -10.06 -4.54
CA ASN A 127 -3.25 -11.13 -4.60
C ASN A 127 -3.70 -11.57 -3.19
N PHE A 128 -2.79 -11.63 -2.23
CA PHE A 128 -3.12 -11.92 -0.84
C PHE A 128 -4.04 -10.85 -0.23
N LEU A 129 -3.72 -9.58 -0.44
CA LEU A 129 -4.51 -8.45 0.06
C LEU A 129 -5.89 -8.38 -0.59
N HIS A 130 -5.97 -8.61 -1.90
CA HIS A 130 -7.24 -8.69 -2.63
C HIS A 130 -8.11 -9.84 -2.12
N ALA A 131 -7.52 -11.01 -1.85
CA ALA A 131 -8.23 -12.14 -1.28
C ALA A 131 -8.77 -11.84 0.14
N ALA A 132 -8.03 -11.06 0.95
CA ALA A 132 -8.52 -10.61 2.25
C ALA A 132 -9.71 -9.65 2.10
N ILE A 133 -9.66 -8.73 1.13
CA ILE A 133 -10.78 -7.82 0.81
C ILE A 133 -12.01 -8.61 0.32
N ASP A 134 -11.83 -9.62 -0.53
CA ASP A 134 -12.93 -10.44 -1.04
C ASP A 134 -13.63 -11.28 0.03
N GLN A 135 -12.94 -11.58 1.13
CA GLN A 135 -13.50 -12.34 2.26
C GLN A 135 -14.31 -11.46 3.22
N GLN A 136 -14.18 -10.15 3.14
CA GLN A 136 -14.92 -9.22 3.98
C GLN A 136 -16.38 -9.16 3.53
N PRO A 137 -17.36 -9.45 4.40
CA PRO A 137 -18.75 -9.22 4.09
C PRO A 137 -18.99 -7.74 3.79
N CYS A 138 -19.37 -7.43 2.55
CA CYS A 138 -19.63 -6.07 2.08
C CYS A 138 -20.65 -6.12 0.93
N ASP A 139 -21.75 -5.40 1.08
CA ASP A 139 -22.81 -5.35 0.06
C ASP A 139 -22.45 -4.40 -1.10
N SER A 140 -21.51 -3.48 -0.86
CA SER A 140 -21.09 -2.47 -1.83
C SER A 140 -19.97 -2.99 -2.72
N VAL A 141 -20.33 -3.47 -3.92
CA VAL A 141 -19.36 -3.84 -4.98
C VAL A 141 -18.42 -2.68 -5.31
N ALA A 142 -18.92 -1.44 -5.24
CA ALA A 142 -18.11 -0.24 -5.44
C ALA A 142 -17.04 -0.06 -4.34
N ALA A 143 -17.39 -0.32 -3.07
CA ALA A 143 -16.45 -0.26 -1.95
C ALA A 143 -15.35 -1.32 -2.07
N VAL A 144 -15.73 -2.57 -2.40
CA VAL A 144 -14.77 -3.67 -2.63
C VAL A 144 -13.79 -3.31 -3.75
N ARG A 145 -14.30 -2.82 -4.89
CA ARG A 145 -13.47 -2.41 -6.02
C ARG A 145 -12.53 -1.26 -5.63
N LEU A 146 -13.05 -0.24 -4.96
CA LEU A 146 -12.27 0.92 -4.53
C LEU A 146 -11.15 0.52 -3.56
N ALA A 147 -11.45 -0.33 -2.57
CA ALA A 147 -10.47 -0.84 -1.62
C ALA A 147 -9.36 -1.63 -2.32
N LYS A 148 -9.71 -2.49 -3.30
CA LYS A 148 -8.71 -3.23 -4.11
C LYS A 148 -7.82 -2.31 -4.93
N THR A 149 -8.39 -1.28 -5.54
CA THR A 149 -7.62 -0.27 -6.28
C THR A 149 -6.68 0.46 -5.34
N MET A 150 -7.18 0.99 -4.23
CA MET A 150 -6.37 1.76 -3.28
C MET A 150 -5.27 0.91 -2.64
N ILE A 151 -5.53 -0.37 -2.32
CA ILE A 151 -4.50 -1.21 -1.69
C ILE A 151 -3.43 -1.61 -2.69
N PHE A 152 -3.82 -1.89 -3.94
CA PHE A 152 -2.87 -2.10 -5.02
C PHE A 152 -1.97 -0.87 -5.16
N THR A 153 -2.56 0.32 -5.23
CA THR A 153 -1.74 1.52 -5.42
C THR A 153 -0.90 1.83 -4.19
N ALA A 154 -1.36 1.54 -2.97
CA ALA A 154 -0.54 1.63 -1.77
C ALA A 154 0.71 0.74 -1.89
N VAL A 155 0.56 -0.52 -2.31
CA VAL A 155 1.71 -1.43 -2.57
C VAL A 155 2.66 -0.84 -3.61
N GLN A 156 2.14 -0.32 -4.73
CA GLN A 156 2.97 0.32 -5.75
C GLN A 156 3.71 1.57 -5.24
N LEU A 157 3.11 2.33 -4.32
CA LEU A 157 3.80 3.44 -3.64
C LEU A 157 4.91 2.94 -2.72
N PHE A 158 4.71 1.82 -2.02
CA PHE A 158 5.77 1.20 -1.22
C PHE A 158 6.92 0.69 -2.10
N ASP A 159 6.62 0.03 -3.22
CA ASP A 159 7.64 -0.41 -4.19
C ASP A 159 8.52 0.77 -4.63
N ALA A 160 7.89 1.84 -5.11
CA ALA A 160 8.58 3.04 -5.56
C ALA A 160 9.40 3.71 -4.45
N LEU A 161 8.87 3.77 -3.22
CA LEU A 161 9.56 4.36 -2.07
C LEU A 161 10.84 3.59 -1.71
N TYR A 162 10.76 2.27 -1.71
CA TYR A 162 11.91 1.42 -1.39
C TYR A 162 12.95 1.42 -2.53
N ASP A 163 12.52 1.47 -3.78
CA ASP A 163 13.43 1.58 -4.93
C ASP A 163 14.20 2.91 -4.92
N ALA A 164 13.52 4.03 -4.72
CA ALA A 164 14.16 5.35 -4.63
C ALA A 164 15.15 5.44 -3.45
N THR A 165 14.88 4.74 -2.35
CA THR A 165 15.81 4.65 -1.21
C THR A 165 17.11 3.94 -1.60
N VAL A 166 17.02 2.85 -2.36
CA VAL A 166 18.19 2.08 -2.83
C VAL A 166 19.02 2.91 -3.83
N GLU A 167 18.37 3.64 -4.74
CA GLU A 167 19.05 4.50 -5.71
C GLU A 167 19.86 5.61 -5.04
N HIS A 168 19.29 6.30 -4.06
CA HIS A 168 19.99 7.36 -3.32
C HIS A 168 21.16 6.86 -2.47
N GLN A 169 21.07 5.65 -1.91
CA GLN A 169 22.19 5.02 -1.20
C GLN A 169 23.36 4.73 -2.14
N ASN A 170 23.09 4.27 -3.38
CA ASN A 170 24.13 3.99 -4.36
C ASN A 170 24.80 5.27 -4.92
N GLN A 171 24.07 6.37 -5.02
CA GLN A 171 24.63 7.67 -5.47
C GLN A 171 25.52 8.34 -4.42
N SER A 172 25.32 8.04 -3.12
CA SER A 172 26.12 8.62 -2.03
C SER A 172 27.49 7.96 -1.83
N ILE A 173 27.80 6.92 -2.61
CA ILE A 173 29.04 6.12 -2.52
C ILE A 173 30.07 6.50 -3.62
N HIS A 174 29.73 7.44 -4.49
CA HIS A 174 30.61 7.97 -5.55
C HIS A 174 30.92 9.46 -5.36
#